data_AF-A0A9D2PGG7-F1
#
_entry.id   AF-A0A9D2PGG7-F1
#
_cell.length_a   1.000
_cell.length_b   1.000
_cell.length_c   1.000
_cell.angle_alpha   90.00
_cell.angle_beta   90.00
_cell.angle_gamma   90.00
#
_symmetry.space_group_name_H-M   'P 1'
#
loop_
_entity.id
_entity.type
_entity.pdbx_description
1 polymer ?
#
loop_
_entity_poly.entity_id
_entity_poly.type
_entity_poly.pdbx_seq_one_letter_code
_entity_poly.pdbx_strand_id
1 'polypeptide(L)'
;MRYFSLFWKMPCFFKEITHLYCPACGGTRAVRALLHLDLARSFLCNPIVLYGIFMVLWCVVGFLAGKISHRTIKICRPGLWMLYLGIIIFFGHAVIRNIAVYQFGYDYLGDLLP
;
A
#
# COMPACT_ATOMS: atom_id res chain seq x y z
N MET A 1 10.19 15.70 -20.07
CA MET A 1 9.29 15.19 -18.99
C MET A 1 8.28 14.12 -19.46
N ARG A 2 8.50 13.41 -20.58
CA ARG A 2 7.62 12.31 -21.05
C ARG A 2 8.01 10.90 -20.54
N TYR A 3 9.24 10.72 -20.06
CA TYR A 3 9.72 9.42 -19.55
C TYR A 3 9.12 9.04 -18.19
N PHE A 4 8.87 10.01 -17.32
CA PHE A 4 8.34 9.74 -15.98
C PHE A 4 6.88 9.23 -16.02
N SER A 5 6.07 9.72 -16.96
CA SER A 5 4.70 9.22 -17.16
C SER A 5 4.65 7.80 -17.75
N LEU A 6 5.70 7.38 -18.48
CA LEU A 6 5.81 6.01 -19.00
C LEU A 6 6.13 5.02 -17.88
N PHE A 7 7.06 5.37 -16.99
CA PHE A 7 7.42 4.54 -15.84
C PHE A 7 6.24 4.32 -14.88
N TRP A 8 5.39 5.34 -14.73
CA TRP A 8 4.17 5.28 -13.92
C TRP A 8 3.01 4.51 -14.56
N LYS A 9 3.05 4.30 -15.89
CA LYS A 9 2.03 3.58 -16.65
C LYS A 9 2.49 2.20 -17.11
N MET A 10 3.70 1.75 -16.76
CA MET A 10 4.13 0.41 -17.14
C MET A 10 3.11 -0.62 -16.63
N PRO A 11 2.47 -1.37 -17.53
CA PRO A 11 1.58 -2.43 -17.14
C PRO A 11 2.38 -3.43 -16.31
N CYS A 12 1.77 -3.95 -15.25
CA CYS A 12 2.47 -4.92 -14.41
C CYS A 12 2.70 -6.18 -15.25
N PHE A 13 3.94 -6.60 -15.45
CA PHE A 13 4.27 -7.79 -16.25
C PHE A 13 3.50 -9.04 -15.78
N PHE A 14 3.31 -9.16 -14.46
CA PHE A 14 2.49 -10.21 -13.85
C PHE A 14 1.04 -10.18 -14.35
N LYS A 15 0.45 -8.99 -14.48
CA LYS A 15 -0.91 -8.80 -15.01
C LYS A 15 -0.98 -9.19 -16.49
N GLU A 16 0.05 -8.88 -17.26
CA GLU A 16 0.07 -9.15 -18.71
C GLU A 16 0.18 -10.66 -19.01
N ILE A 17 0.86 -11.42 -18.16
CA ILE A 17 1.01 -12.87 -18.32
C ILE A 17 -0.13 -13.66 -17.66
N THR A 18 -0.52 -13.28 -16.43
CA THR A 18 -1.42 -14.09 -15.61
C THR A 18 -2.85 -13.58 -15.56
N HIS A 19 -3.10 -12.39 -16.12
CA HIS A 19 -4.39 -11.69 -15.99
C HIS A 19 -4.87 -11.58 -14.53
N LEU A 20 -3.93 -11.49 -13.57
CA LEU A 20 -4.20 -11.32 -12.15
C LEU A 20 -3.51 -10.05 -11.63
N TYR A 21 -4.13 -9.39 -10.65
CA TYR A 21 -3.50 -8.28 -9.95
C TYR A 21 -2.42 -8.79 -9.00
N CYS A 22 -1.26 -8.14 -9.05
CA CYS A 22 -0.18 -8.32 -8.09
C CYS A 22 -0.47 -7.58 -6.77
N PRO A 23 0.12 -8.00 -5.63
CA PRO A 23 -0.08 -7.32 -4.34
C PRO A 23 0.38 -5.84 -4.35
N ALA A 24 1.42 -5.51 -5.13
CA ALA A 24 1.95 -4.15 -5.24
C ALA A 24 1.17 -3.25 -6.21
N CYS A 25 0.24 -3.80 -7.00
CA CYS A 25 -0.45 -3.10 -8.06
C CYS A 25 -1.33 -1.99 -7.47
N GLY A 26 -1.25 -0.78 -8.04
CA GLY A 26 -1.97 0.41 -7.54
C GLY A 26 -1.22 1.22 -6.47
N GLY A 27 -0.02 0.82 -6.04
CA GLY A 27 0.76 1.54 -5.03
C GLY A 27 1.03 3.01 -5.38
N THR A 28 1.42 3.31 -6.62
CA THR A 28 1.67 4.69 -7.08
C THR A 28 0.40 5.54 -7.13
N ARG A 29 -0.76 4.95 -7.45
CA ARG A 29 -2.07 5.61 -7.36
C ARG A 29 -2.45 5.90 -5.91
N ALA A 30 -2.19 4.96 -5.01
CA ALA A 30 -2.42 5.13 -3.58
C ALA A 30 -1.57 6.27 -2.99
N VAL A 31 -0.29 6.36 -3.36
CA VAL A 31 0.60 7.46 -2.96
C VAL A 31 0.09 8.80 -3.51
N ARG A 32 -0.34 8.85 -4.77
CA ARG A 32 -0.92 10.09 -5.34
C ARG A 32 -2.18 10.52 -4.59
N ALA A 33 -3.09 9.60 -4.30
CA ALA A 33 -4.29 9.88 -3.52
C ALA A 33 -3.95 10.40 -2.12
N LEU A 34 -2.93 9.81 -1.48
CA LEU A 34 -2.44 10.24 -0.17
C LEU A 34 -1.88 11.67 -0.21
N LEU A 35 -1.14 12.04 -1.26
CA LEU A 35 -0.63 13.41 -1.44
C LEU A 35 -1.76 14.43 -1.61
N HIS A 36 -2.92 14.01 -2.13
CA HIS A 36 -4.13 14.82 -2.19
C HIS A 36 -4.97 14.75 -0.90
N LEU A 37 -4.46 14.14 0.17
CA LEU A 37 -5.16 13.89 1.44
C LEU A 37 -6.44 13.04 1.30
N ASP A 38 -6.58 12.30 0.20
CA ASP A 38 -7.70 11.38 -0.01
C ASP A 38 -7.34 9.99 0.55
N LEU A 39 -7.55 9.84 1.86
CA LEU A 39 -7.26 8.61 2.60
C LEU A 39 -8.15 7.44 2.12
N ALA A 40 -9.41 7.71 1.79
CA ALA A 40 -10.34 6.69 1.34
C ALA A 40 -9.89 6.08 0.01
N ARG A 41 -9.56 6.92 -0.98
CA ARG A 41 -9.03 6.44 -2.26
C ARG A 41 -7.66 5.80 -2.12
N SER A 42 -6.81 6.29 -1.22
CA SER A 42 -5.50 5.67 -0.95
C SER A 42 -5.65 4.25 -0.42
N PHE A 43 -6.58 4.03 0.52
CA PHE A 43 -6.89 2.72 1.09
C PHE A 43 -7.40 1.74 0.03
N LEU A 44 -8.36 2.19 -0.79
CA LEU A 44 -8.93 1.37 -1.86
C LEU A 44 -7.89 1.02 -2.94
N CYS A 45 -6.95 1.93 -3.24
CA CYS A 45 -5.91 1.67 -4.22
C CYS A 45 -4.86 0.68 -3.69
N ASN A 46 -4.30 0.93 -2.50
CA ASN A 46 -3.38 0.02 -1.84
C ASN A 46 -3.24 0.30 -0.33
N PRO A 47 -3.82 -0.53 0.55
CA PRO A 47 -3.77 -0.33 2.00
C PRO A 47 -2.36 -0.44 2.58
N ILE A 48 -1.42 -1.09 1.87
CA ILE A 48 -0.01 -1.17 2.33
C ILE A 48 0.64 0.21 2.40
N VAL A 49 0.22 1.15 1.55
CA VAL A 49 0.79 2.50 1.52
C VAL A 49 0.38 3.26 2.78
N LEU A 50 -0.89 3.20 3.15
CA LEU A 50 -1.37 3.77 4.40
C LEU A 50 -0.69 3.12 5.60
N TYR A 51 -0.62 1.79 5.62
CA TYR A 51 0.08 1.06 6.68
C TYR A 51 1.54 1.51 6.81
N GLY A 52 2.25 1.67 5.69
CA GLY A 52 3.61 2.18 5.66
C GLY A 52 3.75 3.59 6.25
N ILE A 53 2.85 4.51 5.90
CA ILE A 53 2.85 5.87 6.49
C ILE A 53 2.61 5.80 8.00
N PHE A 54 1.64 5.01 8.47
CA PHE A 54 1.37 4.87 9.90
C PHE A 54 2.58 4.33 10.66
N MET A 55 3.28 3.35 10.10
CA MET A 55 4.50 2.78 10.67
C MET A 55 5.63 3.82 10.76
N VAL A 56 5.84 4.59 9.70
CA VAL A 56 6.85 5.66 9.68
C VAL A 56 6.52 6.73 10.72
N LEU A 57 5.27 7.19 10.78
CA LEU A 57 4.82 8.18 11.77
C LEU A 57 5.01 7.66 13.20
N TRP A 58 4.65 6.41 13.47
CA TRP A 58 4.85 5.79 14.78
C TRP A 58 6.33 5.79 15.21
N CYS A 59 7.23 5.41 14.29
CA CYS A 59 8.67 5.42 14.53
C CYS A 59 9.20 6.85 14.76
N VAL A 60 8.75 7.82 13.96
CA VAL A 60 9.19 9.23 14.06
C VAL A 60 8.72 9.84 15.38
N VAL A 61 7.45 9.67 15.74
CA VAL A 61 6.89 10.15 17.02
C VAL A 61 7.63 9.51 18.19
N GLY A 62 7.90 8.21 18.11
CA GLY A 62 8.68 7.49 19.09
C GLY A 62 10.10 8.01 19.29
N PHE A 63 10.78 8.28 18.18
CA PHE A 63 12.12 8.84 18.18
C PHE A 63 12.14 10.26 18.77
N LEU A 64 11.20 11.13 18.35
CA LEU A 64 11.08 12.49 18.86
C LEU A 64 10.75 12.52 20.35
N ALA A 65 9.79 11.69 20.79
CA ALA A 65 9.42 11.59 22.20
C ALA A 65 10.58 11.05 23.05
N GLY A 66 11.35 10.09 22.53
CA GLY A 66 12.56 9.60 23.19
C GLY A 66 13.66 10.67 23.34
N LYS A 67 13.82 11.52 22.31
CA LYS A 67 14.77 12.64 22.33
C LYS A 67 14.37 13.74 23.31
N ILE A 68 13.08 14.05 23.42
CA ILE A 68 12.55 15.08 24.32
C ILE A 68 12.51 14.60 25.77
N SER A 69 12.10 13.35 26.01
CA SER A 69 11.85 12.85 27.36
C SER A 69 13.08 12.24 28.05
N HIS A 70 14.25 12.12 27.37
CA HIS A 70 15.44 11.40 27.85
C HIS A 70 15.16 9.94 28.31
N ARG A 71 13.99 9.40 27.97
CA ARG A 71 13.52 8.06 28.33
C ARG A 71 13.31 7.25 27.06
N THR A 72 13.86 6.04 27.02
CA THR A 72 13.63 5.11 25.91
C THR A 72 12.21 4.55 26.00
N ILE A 73 11.29 5.11 25.22
CA ILE A 73 9.90 4.61 25.14
C ILE A 73 9.93 3.26 24.41
N LYS A 74 9.82 2.15 25.16
CA LYS A 74 9.83 0.78 24.63
C LYS A 74 8.74 0.50 23.59
N ILE A 75 7.65 1.28 23.61
CA ILE A 75 6.49 1.12 22.71
C ILE A 75 6.82 1.39 21.23
N CYS A 76 7.97 2.02 20.95
CA CYS A 76 8.41 2.37 19.60
C CYS A 76 9.41 1.37 19.02
N ARG A 77 9.59 0.19 19.64
CA ARG A 77 10.33 -0.89 19.02
C ARG A 77 9.43 -1.60 18.00
N PRO A 78 9.77 -1.57 16.70
CA PRO A 78 9.01 -2.33 15.71
C PRO A 78 9.09 -3.82 16.08
N GLY A 79 7.96 -4.38 16.49
CA GLY A 79 7.85 -5.79 16.83
C GLY A 79 7.62 -6.63 15.59
N LEU A 80 7.99 -7.91 15.65
CA LEU A 80 7.73 -8.89 14.57
C LEU A 80 6.24 -8.93 14.19
N TRP A 81 5.33 -8.69 15.14
CA TRP A 81 3.89 -8.63 14.91
C TRP A 81 3.51 -7.60 13.83
N MET A 82 4.20 -6.46 13.76
CA MET A 82 3.94 -5.41 12.77
C MET A 82 4.38 -5.85 11.37
N LEU A 83 5.45 -6.64 11.28
CA LEU A 83 5.89 -7.21 10.01
C LEU A 83 4.85 -8.21 9.51
N TYR A 84 4.40 -9.14 10.37
CA TYR A 84 3.35 -10.10 10.03
C TYR A 84 2.07 -9.41 9.57
N LEU A 85 1.63 -8.35 10.27
CA LEU A 85 0.48 -7.55 9.86
C LEU A 85 0.66 -6.93 8.48
N GLY A 86 1.83 -6.36 8.18
CA GLY A 86 2.14 -5.81 6.86
C GLY A 86 2.09 -6.86 5.75
N ILE A 87 2.63 -8.05 6.01
CA ILE A 87 2.59 -9.19 5.07
C ILE A 87 1.14 -9.65 4.83
N ILE A 88 0.35 -9.80 5.90
CA ILE A 88 -1.06 -10.18 5.81
C ILE A 88 -1.85 -9.14 5.00
N ILE A 89 -1.63 -7.84 5.23
CA ILE A 89 -2.28 -6.78 4.46
C ILE A 89 -1.85 -6.83 2.99
N PHE A 90 -0.56 -7.02 2.73
CA PHE A 90 0.00 -7.04 1.37
C PHE A 90 -0.56 -8.19 0.52
N PHE A 91 -0.55 -9.42 1.05
CA PHE A 91 -1.06 -10.59 0.33
C PHE A 91 -2.58 -10.68 0.39
N GLY A 92 -3.18 -10.40 1.54
CA GLY A 92 -4.64 -10.42 1.73
C GLY A 92 -5.35 -9.47 0.77
N HIS A 93 -4.81 -8.27 0.57
CA HIS A 93 -5.35 -7.33 -0.41
C HIS A 93 -5.24 -7.83 -1.85
N ALA A 94 -4.20 -8.59 -2.20
CA ALA A 94 -4.11 -9.22 -3.53
C ALA A 94 -5.17 -10.30 -3.72
N VAL A 95 -5.35 -11.16 -2.71
CA VAL A 95 -6.32 -12.25 -2.73
C VAL A 95 -7.75 -11.70 -2.85
N ILE A 96 -8.12 -10.72 -2.01
CA ILE A 96 -9.47 -10.11 -2.01
C ILE A 96 -9.78 -9.49 -3.38
N ARG A 97 -8.84 -8.74 -3.96
CA ARG A 97 -9.03 -8.09 -5.27
C ARG A 97 -9.16 -9.10 -6.40
N ASN A 98 -8.30 -10.13 -6.42
CA ASN A 98 -8.39 -11.17 -7.45
C ASN A 98 -9.69 -11.97 -7.35
N ILE A 99 -10.17 -12.27 -6.13
CA ILE A 99 -11.47 -12.92 -5.92
C ILE A 99 -12.60 -12.00 -6.39
N ALA A 100 -12.57 -10.70 -6.05
CA ALA A 100 -13.59 -9.74 -6.47
C ALA A 100 -13.71 -9.65 -8.00
N VAL A 101 -12.58 -9.67 -8.72
CA VAL A 101 -12.56 -9.66 -10.18
C VAL A 101 -13.07 -10.99 -10.75
N TYR A 102 -12.58 -12.14 -10.24
CA TYR A 102 -12.95 -13.45 -10.78
C TYR A 102 -14.39 -13.87 -10.48
N GLN A 103 -14.91 -13.58 -9.29
CA GLN A 103 -16.27 -13.99 -8.89
C GLN A 103 -17.33 -12.94 -9.21
N PHE A 104 -17.02 -11.66 -9.07
CA PHE A 104 -18.00 -10.58 -9.18
C PHE A 104 -17.80 -9.69 -10.41
N GLY A 105 -16.71 -9.87 -11.18
CA GLY A 105 -16.40 -8.99 -12.30
C GLY A 105 -16.21 -7.53 -11.88
N TYR A 106 -15.85 -7.27 -10.62
CA TYR A 106 -15.71 -5.91 -10.11
C TYR A 106 -14.24 -5.49 -10.16
N ASP A 107 -13.89 -4.70 -11.17
CA ASP A 107 -12.55 -4.14 -11.32
C ASP A 107 -12.48 -2.71 -10.75
N TYR A 108 -11.95 -2.61 -9.53
CA TYR A 108 -11.71 -1.33 -8.85
C TYR A 108 -10.73 -0.40 -9.57
N LEU A 109 -9.81 -0.94 -10.37
CA LEU A 109 -8.76 -0.16 -11.04
C LEU A 109 -9.10 0.14 -12.51
N GLY A 110 -10.09 -0.55 -13.10
CA GLY A 110 -10.50 -0.41 -14.50
C GLY A 110 -9.40 -0.81 -15.47
N ASP A 111 -8.62 -1.83 -15.09
CA ASP A 111 -7.36 -2.21 -15.71
C ASP A 111 -7.43 -3.60 -16.36
N LEU A 112 -8.24 -4.51 -15.83
CA LEU A 112 -8.44 -5.89 -16.29
C LEU A 112 -9.73 -6.05 -17.11
N LEU A 113 -10.79 -5.30 -16.80
CA LEU A 113 -12.05 -5.34 -17.55
C LEU A 113 -12.15 -4.14 -18.50
N PRO A 114 -12.55 -4.33 -19.77
CA PRO A 114 -12.69 -3.27 -20.77
C PRO A 114 -13.88 -2.33 -20.51
#